data_AF-A0A7S0AVG6-F1
#
_entry.id   AF-A0A7S0AVG6-F1
#
_cell.length_a   1.000
_cell.length_b   1.000
_cell.length_c   1.000
_cell.angle_alpha   90.00
_cell.angle_beta   90.00
_cell.angle_gamma   90.00
#
_symmetry.space_group_name_H-M   'P 1'
#
loop_
_entity.id
_entity.type
_entity.pdbx_description
1 polymer ?
#
loop_
_entity_poly.entity_id
_entity_poly.type
_entity_poly.pdbx_seq_one_letter_code
_entity_poly.pdbx_strand_id
1 'polypeptide(L)'
;GLIDNRKSAVLPTANTLDEERGESIIVADGTNASRSDGLLHIVYLTFESVDRLNDWMSSSRRRRLIKALKPLLAEPDVVQIQKSRMLPDAFTDLLVRQGDCVPTLQPKKWKVFWLTLLGLFFTQMWIGAVLPHYFDIWKLDGAHQRLQGFVSVAISTFLNSYVMTPLLLLLFDNWIRRKENEIYTREPWRTLSDGITNIWIKALMSIAMYGGFVIAWILNN
;
A
#
# COMPACT_ATOMS: atom_id res chain seq x y z
N GLY A 1 46.75 5.43 39.11
CA GLY A 1 47.84 5.79 38.18
C GLY A 1 47.37 5.49 36.77
N LEU A 2 47.30 6.51 35.92
CA LEU A 2 47.19 6.42 34.46
C LEU A 2 48.30 5.52 33.90
N ILE A 3 48.01 4.66 32.92
CA ILE A 3 48.85 4.49 31.73
C ILE A 3 47.95 4.27 30.50
N ASP A 4 48.07 5.20 29.57
CA ASP A 4 47.54 5.26 28.21
C ASP A 4 48.44 4.43 27.26
N ASN A 5 47.89 3.83 26.21
CA ASN A 5 48.66 3.55 24.99
C ASN A 5 47.76 3.23 23.79
N ARG A 6 47.42 4.30 23.06
CA ARG A 6 47.12 4.28 21.62
C ARG A 6 48.22 3.54 20.85
N LYS A 7 47.82 2.61 19.97
CA LYS A 7 48.51 2.39 18.69
C LYS A 7 47.48 2.19 17.58
N SER A 8 47.22 3.30 16.89
CA SER A 8 46.57 3.36 15.59
C SER A 8 47.52 2.78 14.54
N ALA A 9 47.07 1.76 13.79
CA ALA A 9 47.72 1.35 12.56
C ALA A 9 47.04 2.09 11.40
N VAL A 10 47.68 3.18 10.96
CA VAL A 10 47.37 3.88 9.71
C VAL A 10 48.17 3.18 8.61
N LEU A 11 47.49 2.58 7.63
CA LEU A 11 48.11 2.20 6.36
C LEU A 11 47.88 3.35 5.35
N PRO A 12 48.93 3.93 4.75
CA PRO A 12 48.80 5.02 3.80
C PRO A 12 48.76 4.56 2.33
N THR A 13 48.21 5.46 1.51
CA THR A 13 48.35 5.62 0.03
C THR A 13 47.63 4.60 -0.88
N ALA A 14 46.92 5.00 -1.94
CA ALA A 14 47.18 6.15 -2.82
C ALA A 14 45.90 6.86 -3.30
N ASN A 15 45.93 8.19 -3.23
CA ASN A 15 45.14 9.08 -4.07
C ASN A 15 45.87 9.25 -5.40
N THR A 16 45.21 9.00 -6.52
CA THR A 16 45.40 9.75 -7.77
C THR A 16 44.16 9.61 -8.65
N LEU A 17 43.52 10.76 -8.94
CA LEU A 17 42.65 11.10 -10.08
C LEU A 17 41.23 10.49 -10.03
N ASP A 18 40.12 11.24 -9.97
CA ASP A 18 39.82 12.58 -10.48
C ASP A 18 38.93 13.39 -9.50
N GLU A 19 39.25 14.68 -9.36
CA GLU A 19 38.35 15.70 -8.83
C GLU A 19 37.23 15.97 -9.84
N GLU A 20 35.98 15.62 -9.53
CA GLU A 20 34.83 16.50 -9.78
C GLU A 20 33.56 16.00 -9.06
N ARG A 21 32.85 16.95 -8.44
CA ARG A 21 31.57 16.87 -7.69
C ARG A 21 31.62 16.23 -6.29
N GLY A 22 31.45 17.09 -5.29
CA GLY A 22 31.20 16.73 -3.91
C GLY A 22 29.90 15.93 -3.75
N GLU A 23 30.05 14.62 -3.56
CA GLU A 23 29.05 13.74 -2.94
C GLU A 23 29.67 13.16 -1.66
N SER A 24 29.34 13.71 -0.49
CA SER A 24 29.72 13.11 0.79
C SER A 24 28.69 12.03 1.16
N ILE A 25 28.93 10.79 0.75
CA ILE A 25 28.18 9.63 1.24
C ILE A 25 28.84 9.21 2.56
N ILE A 26 28.16 9.43 3.68
CA ILE A 26 28.61 8.93 4.98
C ILE A 26 28.19 7.45 5.07
N VAL A 27 29.13 6.55 4.81
CA VAL A 27 28.97 5.11 5.08
C VAL A 27 29.41 4.86 6.51
N ALA A 28 28.46 4.66 7.42
CA ALA A 28 28.75 4.21 8.77
C ALA A 28 28.71 2.68 8.80
N ASP A 29 29.86 2.04 9.03
CA ASP A 29 29.95 0.60 9.29
C ASP A 29 29.73 0.36 10.80
N GLY A 30 28.60 -0.25 11.14
CA GLY A 30 28.20 -0.54 12.51
C GLY A 30 28.42 -2.02 12.84
N THR A 31 29.59 -2.37 13.36
CA THR A 31 29.87 -3.75 13.80
C THR A 31 29.25 -4.02 15.17
N ASN A 32 28.03 -4.57 15.20
CA ASN A 32 27.44 -5.08 16.44
C ASN A 32 27.96 -6.48 16.73
N ALA A 33 28.78 -6.61 17.77
CA ALA A 33 29.31 -7.88 18.23
C ALA A 33 28.26 -8.71 18.98
N SER A 34 27.73 -9.76 18.35
CA SER A 34 27.13 -10.91 19.02
C SER A 34 27.40 -12.17 18.20
N ARG A 35 28.17 -13.12 18.75
CA ARG A 35 28.30 -14.53 18.28
C ARG A 35 26.89 -15.11 18.11
N SER A 36 26.49 -15.88 17.10
CA SER A 36 27.17 -16.78 16.14
C SER A 36 26.26 -17.00 14.90
N ASP A 37 26.87 -17.46 13.80
CA ASP A 37 26.30 -17.90 12.51
C ASP A 37 25.91 -16.82 11.48
N GLY A 38 26.86 -16.59 10.55
CA GLY A 38 26.75 -15.73 9.37
C GLY A 38 27.21 -14.29 9.62
N LEU A 39 28.22 -13.81 8.87
CA LEU A 39 28.58 -12.38 8.88
C LEU A 39 27.47 -11.56 8.21
N LEU A 40 26.43 -11.23 8.97
CA LEU A 40 25.39 -10.30 8.54
C LEU A 40 25.95 -8.87 8.63
N HIS A 41 26.30 -8.28 7.48
CA HIS A 41 26.61 -6.85 7.39
C HIS A 41 25.35 -6.09 6.96
N ILE A 42 24.93 -5.14 7.79
CA ILE A 42 23.80 -4.27 7.50
C ILE A 42 24.35 -2.91 7.06
N VAL A 43 24.03 -2.51 5.84
CA VAL A 43 24.40 -1.19 5.30
C VAL A 43 23.19 -0.29 5.34
N TYR A 44 23.25 0.77 6.14
CA TYR A 44 22.24 1.82 6.18
C TYR A 44 22.60 2.91 5.16
N LEU A 45 21.68 3.19 4.22
CA LEU A 45 21.80 4.30 3.27
C LEU A 45 20.73 5.33 3.59
N THR A 46 21.15 6.56 3.84
CA THR A 46 20.24 7.68 4.07
C THR A 46 20.27 8.61 2.86
N PHE A 47 19.09 9.11 2.47
CA PHE A 47 18.92 10.01 1.33
C PHE A 47 18.17 11.25 1.80
N GLU A 48 18.53 12.40 1.22
CA GLU A 48 17.92 13.70 1.57
C GLU A 48 16.48 13.81 1.05
N SER A 49 16.16 13.19 -0.08
CA SER A 49 14.81 13.19 -0.67
C SER A 49 14.48 11.89 -1.41
N VAL A 50 13.19 11.67 -1.65
CA VAL A 50 12.68 10.50 -2.40
C VAL A 50 13.17 10.52 -3.86
N ASP A 51 13.32 11.69 -4.46
CA ASP A 51 13.85 11.83 -5.82
C ASP A 51 15.30 11.32 -5.90
N ARG A 52 16.13 11.65 -4.90
CA ARG A 52 17.51 11.14 -4.81
C ARG A 52 17.58 9.63 -4.62
N LEU A 53 16.64 9.05 -3.86
CA LEU A 53 16.50 7.61 -3.75
C LEU A 53 16.14 6.99 -5.10
N ASN A 54 15.19 7.56 -5.83
CA ASN A 54 14.77 7.07 -7.16
C ASN A 54 15.89 7.17 -8.20
N ASP A 55 16.63 8.28 -8.20
CA ASP A 55 17.83 8.47 -9.02
C ASP A 55 18.89 7.41 -8.69
N TRP A 56 19.16 7.17 -7.41
CA TRP A 56 20.11 6.14 -6.98
C TRP A 56 19.65 4.72 -7.36
N MET A 57 18.36 4.43 -7.20
CA MET A 57 17.74 3.14 -7.54
C MET A 57 17.87 2.82 -9.02
N SER A 58 17.76 3.83 -9.88
CA SER A 58 17.87 3.69 -11.35
C SER A 58 19.31 3.79 -11.86
N SER A 59 20.24 4.35 -11.06
CA SER A 59 21.63 4.63 -11.43
C SER A 59 22.43 3.43 -11.93
N SER A 60 23.32 3.68 -12.89
CA SER A 60 24.28 2.68 -13.40
C SER A 60 25.34 2.32 -12.35
N ARG A 61 25.59 3.20 -11.39
CA ARG A 61 26.52 2.99 -10.25
C ARG A 61 25.99 1.91 -9.32
N ARG A 62 24.71 1.98 -8.92
CA ARG A 62 24.07 0.93 -8.12
C ARG A 62 24.13 -0.43 -8.81
N ARG A 63 23.83 -0.50 -10.11
CA ARG A 63 23.86 -1.76 -10.86
C ARG A 63 25.25 -2.39 -10.89
N ARG A 64 26.30 -1.58 -11.09
CA ARG A 64 27.70 -2.04 -11.03
C ARG A 64 28.06 -2.54 -9.63
N LEU A 65 27.67 -1.80 -8.60
CA LEU A 65 27.95 -2.14 -7.20
C LEU A 65 27.26 -3.44 -6.79
N ILE A 66 25.96 -3.62 -7.10
CA ILE A 66 25.24 -4.88 -6.86
C ILE A 66 25.84 -6.03 -7.64
N LYS A 67 26.28 -5.81 -8.89
CA LYS A 67 26.95 -6.84 -9.70
C LYS A 67 28.28 -7.28 -9.09
N ALA A 68 29.04 -6.34 -8.53
CA ALA A 68 30.30 -6.62 -7.83
C ALA A 68 30.08 -7.28 -6.45
N LEU A 69 28.98 -6.93 -5.76
CA LEU A 69 28.62 -7.52 -4.47
C LEU A 69 28.09 -8.94 -4.63
N LYS A 70 27.33 -9.22 -5.70
CA LYS A 70 26.66 -10.51 -5.95
C LYS A 70 27.52 -11.77 -5.70
N PRO A 71 28.78 -11.87 -6.14
CA PRO A 71 29.63 -13.04 -5.84
C PRO A 71 30.12 -13.12 -4.39
N LEU A 72 30.06 -12.02 -3.63
CA LEU A 72 30.47 -11.93 -2.22
C LEU A 72 29.31 -12.21 -1.25
N LEU A 73 28.07 -12.22 -1.75
CA LEU A 73 26.92 -12.64 -0.98
C LEU A 73 26.86 -14.16 -0.98
N ALA A 74 26.64 -14.75 0.19
CA ALA A 74 26.20 -16.15 0.29
C ALA A 74 24.92 -16.34 -0.55
N GLU A 75 24.62 -17.59 -0.94
CA GLU A 75 23.36 -17.92 -1.62
C GLU A 75 22.23 -17.13 -0.98
N PRO A 76 21.43 -16.40 -1.80
CA PRO A 76 20.54 -15.41 -1.27
C PRO A 76 19.46 -16.16 -0.49
N ASP A 77 19.65 -16.27 0.82
CA ASP A 77 18.54 -16.35 1.74
C ASP A 77 17.92 -14.95 1.66
N VAL A 78 17.14 -14.76 0.59
CA VAL A 78 16.23 -13.65 0.48
C VAL A 78 15.31 -13.85 1.67
N VAL A 79 15.68 -13.28 2.80
CA VAL A 79 14.74 -12.99 3.88
C VAL A 79 13.75 -12.06 3.21
N GLN A 80 12.70 -12.65 2.63
CA GLN A 80 11.55 -11.93 2.16
C GLN A 80 11.08 -11.17 3.39
N ILE A 81 11.36 -9.87 3.44
CA ILE A 81 10.76 -8.92 4.37
C ILE A 81 9.21 -8.95 4.20
N GLN A 82 8.70 -9.65 3.19
CA GLN A 82 7.29 -9.96 2.94
C GLN A 82 6.75 -11.26 3.58
N LYS A 83 7.47 -11.97 4.46
CA LYS A 83 7.01 -13.30 4.94
C LYS A 83 5.77 -13.30 5.86
N SER A 84 5.22 -12.15 6.23
CA SER A 84 3.98 -12.06 7.05
C SER A 84 2.96 -11.05 6.51
N ARG A 85 2.96 -10.78 5.20
CA ARG A 85 1.88 -9.99 4.59
C ARG A 85 0.62 -10.86 4.50
N MET A 86 -0.38 -10.64 5.35
CA MET A 86 -1.75 -11.05 5.00
C MET A 86 -2.14 -10.27 3.74
N LEU A 87 -2.46 -11.00 2.66
CA LEU A 87 -2.67 -10.50 1.29
C LEU A 87 -3.27 -9.08 1.27
N PRO A 88 -2.69 -8.14 0.48
CA PRO A 88 -3.19 -6.77 0.45
C PRO A 88 -4.65 -6.75 0.01
N ASP A 89 -5.50 -6.22 0.87
CA ASP A 89 -6.83 -5.76 0.47
C ASP A 89 -6.64 -4.60 -0.52
N ALA A 90 -7.52 -4.47 -1.50
CA ALA A 90 -7.46 -3.38 -2.49
C ALA A 90 -7.47 -2.00 -1.79
N PHE A 91 -8.14 -1.90 -0.63
CA PHE A 91 -8.09 -0.71 0.22
C PHE A 91 -6.74 -0.49 0.89
N THR A 92 -6.04 -1.54 1.30
CA THR A 92 -4.71 -1.42 1.89
C THR A 92 -3.71 -0.86 0.89
N ASP A 93 -3.82 -1.23 -0.38
CA ASP A 93 -2.94 -0.72 -1.43
C ASP A 93 -3.23 0.76 -1.75
N LEU A 94 -4.50 1.17 -1.68
CA LEU A 94 -4.92 2.56 -1.85
C LEU A 94 -4.55 3.48 -0.68
N LEU A 95 -4.31 2.92 0.52
CA LEU A 95 -3.96 3.66 1.73
C LEU A 95 -2.45 3.93 1.87
N VAL A 96 -1.61 3.24 1.10
CA VAL A 96 -0.16 3.48 1.15
C VAL A 96 0.17 4.69 0.29
N ARG A 97 0.44 5.83 0.93
CA ARG A 97 1.13 6.94 0.25
C ARG A 97 2.48 6.46 -0.25
N GLN A 98 2.84 6.83 -1.49
CA GLN A 98 4.18 6.58 -2.01
C GLN A 98 5.21 7.24 -1.09
N GLY A 99 6.06 6.43 -0.45
CA GLY A 99 7.10 6.89 0.48
C GLY A 99 6.80 6.64 1.97
N ASP A 100 5.57 6.27 2.34
CA ASP A 100 5.23 5.90 3.71
C ASP A 100 5.47 4.41 3.97
N CYS A 101 5.85 4.07 5.21
CA CYS A 101 5.94 2.68 5.66
C CYS A 101 4.56 2.00 5.55
N VAL A 102 4.52 0.86 4.85
CA VAL A 102 3.30 0.07 4.67
C VAL A 102 2.78 -0.37 6.05
N PRO A 103 1.51 -0.10 6.40
CA PRO A 103 0.95 -0.51 7.68
C PRO A 103 0.97 -2.05 7.80
N THR A 104 1.43 -2.53 8.96
CA THR A 104 1.56 -3.96 9.27
C THR A 104 0.21 -4.67 9.42
N LEU A 105 -0.86 -3.92 9.68
CA LEU A 105 -2.20 -4.42 9.94
C LEU A 105 -3.21 -3.91 8.90
N GLN A 106 -4.09 -4.79 8.45
CA GLN A 106 -5.19 -4.44 7.55
C GLN A 106 -6.22 -3.53 8.25
N PRO A 107 -6.87 -2.61 7.51
CA PRO A 107 -7.95 -1.80 8.04
C PRO A 107 -9.12 -2.69 8.47
N LYS A 108 -9.86 -2.26 9.50
CA LYS A 108 -11.02 -3.00 10.00
C LYS A 108 -12.13 -3.01 8.95
N LYS A 109 -12.70 -4.19 8.66
CA LYS A 109 -13.73 -4.37 7.62
C LYS A 109 -14.97 -3.51 7.84
N TRP A 110 -15.41 -3.33 9.09
CA TRP A 110 -16.53 -2.43 9.38
C TRP A 110 -16.22 -0.95 9.08
N LYS A 111 -14.97 -0.49 9.26
CA LYS A 111 -14.56 0.88 8.90
C LYS A 111 -14.58 1.04 7.38
N VAL A 112 -14.03 0.06 6.67
CA VAL A 112 -14.08 0.01 5.19
C VAL A 112 -15.53 0.01 4.71
N PHE A 113 -16.42 -0.77 5.34
CA PHE A 113 -17.85 -0.80 5.03
C PHE A 113 -18.54 0.57 5.18
N TRP A 114 -18.29 1.29 6.26
CA TRP A 114 -18.88 2.63 6.42
C TRP A 114 -18.31 3.62 5.40
N LEU A 115 -17.02 3.53 5.10
CA LEU A 115 -16.40 4.40 4.10
C LEU A 115 -16.97 4.16 2.71
N THR A 116 -17.14 2.89 2.32
CA THR A 116 -17.75 2.55 1.03
C THR A 116 -19.21 2.95 1.01
N LEU A 117 -19.97 2.70 2.07
CA LEU A 117 -21.37 3.12 2.16
C LEU A 117 -21.51 4.65 2.01
N LEU A 118 -20.65 5.41 2.69
CA LEU A 118 -20.64 6.86 2.62
C LEU A 118 -20.25 7.37 1.22
N GLY A 119 -19.24 6.76 0.61
CA GLY A 119 -18.81 7.07 -0.77
C GLY A 119 -19.90 6.80 -1.79
N LEU A 120 -20.56 5.64 -1.71
CA LEU A 120 -21.69 5.33 -2.57
C LEU A 120 -22.87 6.28 -2.34
N PHE A 121 -23.19 6.60 -1.08
CA PHE A 121 -24.28 7.51 -0.75
C PHE A 121 -24.09 8.89 -1.39
N PHE A 122 -22.92 9.51 -1.21
CA PHE A 122 -22.64 10.82 -1.80
C PHE A 122 -22.57 10.76 -3.32
N THR A 123 -21.96 9.73 -3.89
CA THR A 123 -21.90 9.57 -5.35
C THR A 123 -23.30 9.44 -5.94
N GLN A 124 -24.17 8.64 -5.32
CA GLN A 124 -25.53 8.43 -5.81
C GLN A 124 -26.39 9.68 -5.68
N MET A 125 -26.28 10.41 -4.56
CA MET A 125 -26.96 11.70 -4.39
C MET A 125 -26.52 12.71 -5.46
N TRP A 126 -25.22 12.83 -5.70
CA TRP A 126 -24.69 13.77 -6.68
C TRP A 126 -25.15 13.41 -8.10
N ILE A 127 -25.11 12.14 -8.47
CA ILE A 127 -25.58 11.68 -9.78
C ILE A 127 -27.07 11.91 -9.97
N GLY A 128 -27.88 11.64 -8.94
CA GLY A 128 -29.32 11.90 -9.00
C GLY A 128 -29.65 13.37 -9.23
N ALA A 129 -28.84 14.29 -8.70
CA ALA A 129 -29.04 15.73 -8.87
C ALA A 129 -28.47 16.29 -10.18
N VAL A 130 -27.32 15.78 -10.62
CA VAL A 130 -26.52 16.41 -11.69
C VAL A 130 -26.72 15.72 -13.05
N LEU A 131 -26.84 14.40 -13.08
CA LEU A 131 -26.88 13.65 -14.33
C LEU A 131 -28.11 13.96 -15.22
N PRO A 132 -29.31 14.24 -14.69
CA PRO A 132 -30.45 14.62 -15.53
C PRO A 132 -30.19 15.87 -16.37
N HIS A 133 -29.47 16.86 -15.82
CA HIS A 133 -29.13 18.07 -16.57
C HIS A 133 -28.19 17.76 -17.76
N TYR A 134 -27.28 16.81 -17.59
CA TYR A 134 -26.39 16.37 -18.67
C TYR A 134 -27.09 15.49 -19.70
N PHE A 135 -28.14 14.74 -19.33
CA PHE A 135 -28.93 13.97 -20.29
C PHE A 135 -29.69 14.87 -21.28
N ASP A 136 -30.17 16.03 -20.84
CA ASP A 136 -30.76 17.04 -21.71
C ASP A 136 -29.72 17.60 -22.69
N ILE A 137 -28.54 17.99 -22.18
CA ILE A 137 -27.43 18.50 -23.00
C ILE A 137 -26.95 17.45 -24.02
N TRP A 138 -26.85 16.18 -23.61
CA TRP A 138 -26.43 15.08 -24.48
C TRP A 138 -27.55 14.55 -25.39
N LYS A 139 -28.76 15.14 -25.31
CA LYS A 139 -29.96 14.71 -26.05
C LYS A 139 -30.29 13.23 -25.84
N LEU A 140 -30.01 12.73 -24.63
CA LEU A 140 -30.28 11.36 -24.22
C LEU A 140 -31.62 11.22 -23.48
N ASP A 141 -32.35 12.30 -23.26
CA ASP A 141 -33.64 12.28 -22.55
C ASP A 141 -34.70 11.37 -23.22
N GLY A 142 -34.68 11.27 -24.55
CA GLY A 142 -35.53 10.36 -25.31
C GLY A 142 -34.99 8.95 -25.48
N ALA A 143 -33.80 8.65 -24.95
CA ALA A 143 -33.18 7.33 -25.10
C ALA A 143 -33.87 6.27 -24.25
N HIS A 144 -33.70 5.00 -24.62
CA HIS A 144 -34.25 3.88 -23.88
C HIS A 144 -33.74 3.89 -22.42
N GLN A 145 -34.63 3.67 -21.45
CA GLN A 145 -34.34 3.74 -20.01
C GLN A 145 -33.13 2.89 -19.59
N ARG A 146 -32.89 1.75 -20.28
CA ARG A 146 -31.71 0.91 -20.03
C ARG A 146 -30.39 1.58 -20.40
N LEU A 147 -30.36 2.39 -21.46
CA LEU A 147 -29.15 3.11 -21.87
C LEU A 147 -28.83 4.23 -20.87
N GLN A 148 -29.84 4.99 -20.45
CA GLN A 148 -29.67 6.00 -19.39
C GLN A 148 -29.19 5.37 -18.08
N GLY A 149 -29.78 4.23 -17.69
CA GLY A 149 -29.35 3.45 -16.53
C GLY A 149 -27.90 2.97 -16.65
N PHE A 150 -27.50 2.46 -17.80
CA PHE A 150 -26.12 2.02 -18.04
C PHE A 150 -25.12 3.18 -17.91
N VAL A 151 -25.41 4.33 -18.55
CA VAL A 151 -24.57 5.53 -18.45
C VAL A 151 -24.48 6.03 -17.01
N SER A 152 -25.60 6.03 -16.29
CA SER A 152 -25.65 6.42 -14.87
C SER A 152 -24.80 5.50 -14.00
N VAL A 153 -24.88 4.18 -14.20
CA VAL A 153 -24.08 3.21 -13.43
C VAL A 153 -22.59 3.33 -13.78
N ALA A 154 -22.25 3.54 -15.05
CA ALA A 154 -20.87 3.72 -15.49
C ALA A 154 -20.22 4.96 -14.84
N ILE A 155 -20.91 6.10 -14.91
CA ILE A 155 -20.46 7.36 -14.30
C ILE A 155 -20.40 7.24 -12.76
N SER A 156 -21.38 6.56 -12.14
CA SER A 156 -21.39 6.29 -10.70
C SER A 156 -20.21 5.46 -10.25
N THR A 157 -19.94 4.37 -10.97
CA THR A 157 -18.81 3.50 -10.65
C THR A 157 -17.49 4.24 -10.79
N PHE A 158 -17.35 5.06 -11.85
CA PHE A 158 -16.17 5.88 -12.08
C PHE A 158 -15.95 6.92 -10.98
N LEU A 159 -16.95 7.75 -10.70
CA LEU A 159 -16.85 8.79 -9.67
C LEU A 159 -16.62 8.20 -8.29
N ASN A 160 -17.30 7.10 -7.96
CA ASN A 160 -17.12 6.46 -6.67
C ASN A 160 -15.69 5.91 -6.51
N SER A 161 -15.17 5.23 -7.53
CA SER A 161 -13.86 4.56 -7.44
C SER A 161 -12.69 5.53 -7.51
N TYR A 162 -12.76 6.54 -8.39
CA TYR A 162 -11.63 7.43 -8.69
C TYR A 162 -11.69 8.80 -8.02
N VAL A 163 -12.86 9.22 -7.53
CA VAL A 163 -13.02 10.54 -6.90
C VAL A 163 -13.40 10.39 -5.43
N MET A 164 -14.54 9.76 -5.13
CA MET A 164 -15.03 9.69 -3.75
C MET A 164 -14.19 8.79 -2.85
N THR A 165 -13.81 7.60 -3.32
CA THR A 165 -12.97 6.68 -2.54
C THR A 165 -11.63 7.33 -2.14
N PRO A 166 -10.81 7.88 -3.06
CA PRO A 166 -9.55 8.52 -2.65
C PRO A 166 -9.77 9.78 -1.79
N LEU A 167 -10.82 10.57 -2.03
CA LEU A 167 -11.14 11.73 -1.21
C LEU A 167 -11.48 11.32 0.24
N LEU A 168 -12.31 10.29 0.40
CA LEU A 168 -12.66 9.75 1.71
C LEU A 168 -11.46 9.11 2.40
N LEU A 169 -10.60 8.41 1.67
CA LEU A 169 -9.36 7.88 2.22
C LEU A 169 -8.44 9.01 2.71
N LEU A 170 -8.38 10.14 2.01
CA LEU A 170 -7.61 11.31 2.44
C LEU A 170 -8.20 11.95 3.70
N LEU A 171 -9.53 12.11 3.77
CA LEU A 171 -10.20 12.72 4.94
C LEU A 171 -10.14 11.81 6.18
N PHE A 172 -10.23 10.50 5.99
CA PHE A 172 -10.35 9.52 7.07
C PHE A 172 -9.11 8.62 7.24
N ASP A 173 -7.96 8.96 6.65
CA ASP A 173 -6.73 8.14 6.68
C ASP A 173 -6.38 7.68 8.10
N ASN A 174 -6.27 8.64 9.03
CA ASN A 174 -5.95 8.38 10.43
C ASN A 174 -7.01 7.50 11.15
N TRP A 175 -8.26 7.57 10.73
CA TRP A 175 -9.34 6.78 11.32
C TRP A 175 -9.33 5.34 10.80
N ILE A 176 -9.00 5.15 9.53
CA ILE A 176 -8.99 3.83 8.87
C ILE A 176 -7.77 3.00 9.30
N ARG A 177 -6.62 3.65 9.51
CA ARG A 177 -5.40 3.01 10.00
C ARG A 177 -5.67 2.25 11.31
N ARG A 178 -5.29 0.96 11.32
CA ARG A 178 -5.47 0.09 12.48
C ARG A 178 -4.29 0.24 13.42
N LYS A 179 -4.56 0.45 14.70
CA LYS A 179 -3.56 0.49 15.77
C LYS A 179 -3.38 -0.92 16.36
N GLU A 180 -2.19 -1.22 16.86
CA GLU A 180 -1.84 -2.56 17.40
C GLU A 180 -2.69 -2.96 18.61
N ASN A 181 -3.16 -1.99 19.39
CA ASN A 181 -4.06 -2.21 20.53
C ASN A 181 -5.52 -2.53 20.13
N GLU A 182 -5.85 -2.53 18.83
CA GLU A 182 -7.20 -2.74 18.31
C GLU A 182 -7.45 -4.16 17.76
N ILE A 183 -6.76 -5.17 18.31
CA ILE A 183 -6.94 -6.58 17.94
C ILE A 183 -8.03 -7.20 18.83
N TYR A 184 -9.19 -7.51 18.23
CA TYR A 184 -10.28 -8.19 18.94
C TYR A 184 -10.10 -9.70 18.84
N THR A 185 -10.01 -10.37 19.98
CA THR A 185 -9.90 -11.83 20.05
C THR A 185 -11.25 -12.53 20.26
N ARG A 186 -12.25 -11.79 20.75
CA ARG A 186 -13.59 -12.32 21.07
C ARG A 186 -14.57 -12.16 19.91
N GLU A 187 -15.35 -13.20 19.66
CA GLU A 187 -16.53 -13.12 18.80
C GLU A 187 -17.66 -12.35 19.52
N PRO A 188 -18.53 -11.60 18.79
CA PRO A 188 -18.60 -11.47 17.32
C PRO A 188 -17.69 -10.36 16.75
N TRP A 189 -17.03 -9.59 17.62
CA TRP A 189 -16.25 -8.40 17.24
C TRP A 189 -15.05 -8.72 16.35
N ARG A 190 -14.45 -9.91 16.52
CA ARG A 190 -13.40 -10.43 15.64
C ARG A 190 -13.91 -10.62 14.20
N THR A 191 -15.05 -11.28 14.01
CA THR A 191 -15.66 -11.45 12.68
C THR A 191 -16.03 -10.11 12.05
N LEU A 192 -16.49 -9.13 12.85
CA LEU A 192 -16.82 -7.80 12.37
C LEU A 192 -15.57 -6.99 11.96
N SER A 193 -14.45 -7.13 12.68
CA SER A 193 -13.22 -6.39 12.41
C SER A 193 -12.39 -6.99 11.29
N ASP A 194 -12.27 -8.31 11.27
CA ASP A 194 -11.35 -9.04 10.37
C ASP A 194 -12.10 -9.66 9.18
N GLY A 195 -13.43 -9.71 9.26
CA GLY A 195 -14.30 -10.34 8.28
C GLY A 195 -14.46 -11.84 8.53
N ILE A 196 -15.36 -12.45 7.77
CA ILE A 196 -15.55 -13.90 7.76
C ILE A 196 -14.26 -14.54 7.25
N THR A 197 -13.65 -15.45 8.01
CA THR A 197 -12.40 -16.12 7.62
C THR A 197 -12.66 -17.34 6.75
N ASN A 198 -13.78 -18.04 6.94
CA ASN A 198 -14.13 -19.25 6.22
C ASN A 198 -14.60 -18.95 4.79
N ILE A 199 -13.92 -19.52 3.80
CA ILE A 199 -14.21 -19.34 2.37
C ILE A 199 -15.57 -19.91 1.96
N TRP A 200 -16.01 -21.00 2.58
CA TRP A 200 -17.30 -21.63 2.26
C TRP A 200 -18.48 -20.77 2.70
N ILE A 201 -18.35 -20.10 3.84
CA ILE A 201 -19.37 -19.16 4.32
C ILE A 201 -19.44 -17.95 3.36
N LYS A 202 -18.29 -17.45 2.87
CA LYS A 202 -18.29 -16.39 1.84
C LYS A 202 -18.97 -16.85 0.56
N ALA A 203 -18.66 -18.04 0.07
CA ALA A 203 -19.27 -18.59 -1.14
C ALA A 203 -20.79 -18.74 -0.98
N LEU A 204 -21.25 -19.30 0.15
CA LEU A 204 -22.66 -19.46 0.46
C LEU A 204 -23.38 -18.10 0.51
N MET A 205 -22.82 -17.10 1.19
CA MET A 205 -23.40 -15.76 1.29
C MET A 205 -23.47 -15.07 -0.08
N SER A 206 -22.42 -15.20 -0.89
CA SER A 206 -22.41 -14.66 -2.26
C SER A 206 -23.49 -15.32 -3.11
N ILE A 207 -23.58 -16.66 -3.09
CA ILE A 207 -24.60 -17.41 -3.84
C ILE A 207 -26.01 -17.00 -3.38
N ALA A 208 -26.25 -16.89 -2.07
CA ALA A 208 -27.53 -16.46 -1.52
C ALA A 208 -27.89 -15.04 -1.97
N MET A 209 -26.94 -14.10 -1.95
CA MET A 209 -27.16 -12.72 -2.38
C MET A 209 -27.47 -12.63 -3.88
N TYR A 210 -26.62 -13.22 -4.73
CA TYR A 210 -26.83 -13.20 -6.18
C TYR A 210 -28.09 -13.98 -6.59
N GLY A 211 -28.36 -15.13 -5.95
CA GLY A 211 -29.59 -15.88 -6.12
C GLY A 211 -30.82 -15.05 -5.76
N GLY A 212 -30.77 -14.30 -4.65
CA GLY A 212 -31.81 -13.35 -4.26
C GLY A 212 -32.04 -12.26 -5.29
N PHE A 213 -30.97 -11.68 -5.85
CA PHE A 213 -31.09 -10.67 -6.92
C PHE A 213 -31.69 -11.24 -8.21
N VAL A 214 -31.33 -12.47 -8.59
CA VAL A 214 -31.93 -13.14 -9.75
C VAL A 214 -33.42 -13.39 -9.52
N ILE A 215 -33.80 -13.87 -8.33
CA ILE A 215 -35.21 -14.10 -7.99
C ILE A 215 -35.99 -12.77 -8.00
N ALA A 216 -35.45 -11.72 -7.39
CA ALA A 216 -36.06 -10.39 -7.38
C ALA A 216 -36.19 -9.82 -8.80
N TRP A 217 -35.20 -10.04 -9.66
CA TRP A 217 -35.25 -9.63 -11.06
C TRP A 217 -36.33 -10.38 -11.85
N ILE A 218 -36.48 -11.69 -11.66
CA ILE A 218 -37.54 -12.50 -12.28
C ILE A 218 -38.92 -12.06 -11.78
N LEU A 219 -39.08 -11.74 -10.50
CA LEU A 219 -40.37 -11.34 -9.93
C LEU A 219 -40.81 -9.93 -10.34
N ASN A 220 -39.87 -9.06 -10.72
CA ASN A 220 -40.13 -7.67 -11.08
C ASN A 220 -40.24 -7.45 -12.60
N ASN A 221 -40.13 -8.50 -13.41
CA ASN A 221 -40.10 -8.46 -14.87
C ASN A 221 -41.18 -9.37 -15.44
#